data_AF-A0A6N2VW18-F1
#
_entry.id   AF-A0A6N2VW18-F1
#
_cell.length_a   1.000
_cell.length_b   1.000
_cell.length_c   1.000
_cell.angle_alpha   90.00
_cell.angle_beta   90.00
_cell.angle_gamma   90.00
#
_symmetry.space_group_name_H-M   'P 1'
#
loop_
_entity.id
_entity.type
_entity.pdbx_description
1 polymer ?
#
loop_
_entity_poly.entity_id
_entity_poly.type
_entity_poly.pdbx_seq_one_letter_code
_entity_poly.pdbx_strand_id
1 'polypeptide(L)'
;MRNIKNSTFPENILEEIRINKVSEKKIEYSELTVDQVKGLRYAVSQMKDRDSMILLCRYEDKMTYKEIGERFSISGERVQQLVAKGLRKLRHPMRYSYIVWGYDAYNQMLAEKRRQVARLKKEEIEKSGTDILQTDLAALQLSIRTWNILNRIGIHTIGELISVLKEGQEALRVRMGRRCFSEMLCSLEELGIFCESDFAKENNGS
;
A
#
# COMPACT_ATOMS: atom_id res chain seq x y z
N MET A 1 -28.72 -10.36 -13.07
CA MET A 1 -27.26 -10.64 -13.00
C MET A 1 -26.74 -10.70 -14.42
N ARG A 2 -25.71 -9.93 -14.77
CA ARG A 2 -25.10 -10.04 -16.11
C ARG A 2 -24.53 -11.43 -16.32
N ASN A 3 -24.68 -11.96 -17.53
CA ASN A 3 -24.05 -13.21 -17.90
C ASN A 3 -22.54 -13.01 -17.95
N ILE A 4 -21.82 -13.57 -16.97
CA ILE A 4 -20.37 -13.41 -16.85
C ILE A 4 -19.62 -13.92 -18.09
N LYS A 5 -20.19 -14.92 -18.79
CA LYS A 5 -19.55 -15.55 -19.95
C LYS A 5 -19.43 -14.58 -21.15
N ASN A 6 -20.34 -13.63 -21.27
CA ASN A 6 -20.35 -12.63 -22.34
C ASN A 6 -19.68 -11.31 -21.94
N SER A 7 -19.06 -11.25 -20.76
CA SER A 7 -18.46 -10.03 -20.24
C SER A 7 -16.97 -9.93 -20.62
N THR A 8 -16.46 -8.71 -20.74
CA THR A 8 -15.05 -8.44 -21.07
C THR A 8 -14.33 -7.89 -19.86
N PHE A 9 -13.16 -8.45 -19.53
CA PHE A 9 -12.26 -7.88 -18.54
C PHE A 9 -11.41 -6.79 -19.22
N PRO A 10 -11.19 -5.63 -18.58
CA PRO A 10 -11.58 -5.24 -17.22
C PRO A 10 -12.93 -4.52 -17.08
N GLU A 11 -13.65 -4.27 -18.17
CA GLU A 11 -14.92 -3.50 -18.15
C GLU A 11 -15.92 -4.05 -17.14
N ASN A 12 -16.11 -5.36 -17.13
CA ASN A 12 -17.09 -6.06 -16.32
C ASN A 12 -16.93 -5.83 -14.80
N ILE A 13 -15.70 -5.78 -14.29
CA ILE A 13 -15.42 -5.53 -12.88
C ILE A 13 -15.56 -4.05 -12.55
N LEU A 14 -15.19 -3.15 -13.47
CA LEU A 14 -15.32 -1.70 -13.27
C LEU A 14 -16.77 -1.24 -13.25
N GLU A 15 -17.61 -1.81 -14.11
CA GLU A 15 -19.05 -1.60 -14.09
C GLU A 15 -19.67 -2.10 -12.78
N GLU A 16 -19.25 -3.27 -12.28
CA GLU A 16 -19.77 -3.84 -11.04
C GLU A 16 -19.35 -3.01 -9.80
N ILE A 17 -18.11 -2.51 -9.79
CA ILE A 17 -17.62 -1.56 -8.79
C ILE A 17 -18.37 -0.23 -8.88
N ARG A 18 -18.91 0.08 -10.07
CA ARG A 18 -19.48 1.38 -10.47
C ARG A 18 -18.45 2.49 -10.31
N ILE A 19 -17.27 2.27 -10.89
CA ILE A 19 -16.10 3.12 -10.64
C ILE A 19 -16.38 4.60 -10.92
N ASN A 20 -17.07 4.94 -12.01
CA ASN A 20 -17.43 6.33 -12.33
C ASN A 20 -18.31 6.99 -11.27
N LYS A 21 -19.20 6.22 -10.63
CA LYS A 21 -20.07 6.73 -9.56
C LYS A 21 -19.29 6.98 -8.27
N VAL A 22 -18.37 6.08 -7.90
CA VAL A 22 -17.64 6.20 -6.62
C VAL A 22 -16.45 7.14 -6.69
N SER A 23 -15.87 7.34 -7.88
CA SER A 23 -14.74 8.24 -8.08
C SER A 23 -15.15 9.63 -8.54
N GLU A 24 -16.41 9.81 -8.95
CA GLU A 24 -16.91 11.02 -9.61
C GLU A 24 -16.08 11.41 -10.85
N LYS A 25 -15.52 10.40 -11.52
CA LYS A 25 -14.77 10.55 -12.77
C LYS A 25 -15.53 9.90 -13.92
N LYS A 26 -15.36 10.47 -15.11
CA LYS A 26 -15.88 9.89 -16.35
C LYS A 26 -14.75 9.07 -16.99
N ILE A 27 -14.70 7.78 -16.66
CA ILE A 27 -13.77 6.83 -17.26
C ILE A 27 -14.53 6.03 -18.32
N GLU A 28 -13.93 5.92 -19.50
CA GLU A 28 -14.39 5.04 -20.56
C GLU A 28 -13.72 3.67 -20.38
N TYR A 29 -14.51 2.65 -20.05
CA TYR A 29 -13.96 1.35 -19.64
C TYR A 29 -13.36 0.54 -20.80
N SER A 30 -13.82 0.80 -22.03
CA SER A 30 -13.31 0.20 -23.26
C SER A 30 -11.95 0.77 -23.69
N GLU A 31 -11.57 1.95 -23.19
CA GLU A 31 -10.36 2.68 -23.59
C GLU A 31 -9.41 2.94 -22.42
N LEU A 32 -9.32 1.99 -21.47
CA LEU A 32 -8.38 2.12 -20.37
C LEU A 32 -6.94 2.10 -20.86
N THR A 33 -6.12 2.98 -20.30
CA THR A 33 -4.69 2.96 -20.54
C THR A 33 -4.03 1.73 -19.91
N VAL A 34 -2.87 1.33 -20.44
CA VAL A 34 -2.06 0.24 -19.86
C VAL A 34 -1.79 0.48 -18.38
N ASP A 35 -1.54 1.73 -17.97
CA ASP A 35 -1.28 2.08 -16.59
C ASP A 35 -2.53 1.96 -15.69
N GLN A 36 -3.72 2.27 -16.20
CA GLN A 36 -4.99 2.05 -15.48
C GLN A 36 -5.28 0.57 -15.29
N VAL A 37 -5.01 -0.27 -16.30
CA VAL A 37 -5.13 -1.73 -16.19
C VAL A 37 -4.14 -2.27 -15.16
N LYS A 38 -2.89 -1.79 -15.17
CA LYS A 38 -1.87 -2.10 -14.15
C LYS A 38 -2.36 -1.69 -12.76
N GLY A 39 -2.98 -0.52 -12.63
CA GLY A 39 -3.61 -0.01 -11.42
C GLY A 39 -4.72 -0.89 -10.87
N LEU A 40 -5.59 -1.41 -11.74
CA LEU A 40 -6.61 -2.40 -11.37
C LEU A 40 -6.00 -3.69 -10.86
N ARG A 41 -5.03 -4.25 -11.58
CA ARG A 41 -4.33 -5.49 -11.16
C ARG A 41 -3.64 -5.31 -9.81
N TYR A 42 -3.01 -4.16 -9.60
CA TYR A 42 -2.42 -3.81 -8.31
C TYR A 42 -3.48 -3.68 -7.21
N ALA A 43 -4.57 -2.94 -7.45
CA ALA A 43 -5.64 -2.76 -6.47
C ALA A 43 -6.29 -4.10 -6.06
N VAL A 44 -6.35 -5.06 -7.00
CA VAL A 44 -6.77 -6.44 -6.74
C VAL A 44 -5.73 -7.17 -5.88
N SER A 45 -4.45 -7.10 -6.23
CA SER A 45 -3.36 -7.78 -5.51
C SER A 45 -3.21 -7.31 -4.06
N GLN A 46 -3.68 -6.11 -3.70
CA GLN A 46 -3.73 -5.62 -2.31
C GLN A 46 -4.76 -6.34 -1.41
N MET A 47 -5.42 -7.41 -1.88
CA MET A 47 -6.22 -8.31 -1.03
C MET A 47 -5.40 -9.51 -0.59
N LYS A 48 -5.98 -10.37 0.27
CA LYS A 48 -5.35 -11.66 0.55
C LYS A 48 -5.29 -12.45 -0.76
N ASP A 49 -4.21 -13.19 -1.01
CA ASP A 49 -3.98 -13.90 -2.27
C ASP A 49 -5.20 -14.71 -2.72
N ARG A 50 -5.80 -15.47 -1.80
CA ARG A 50 -7.03 -16.24 -2.06
C ARG A 50 -8.22 -15.37 -2.46
N ASP A 51 -8.44 -14.23 -1.79
CA ASP A 51 -9.53 -13.28 -2.12
C ASP A 51 -9.30 -12.67 -3.53
N SER A 52 -8.05 -12.31 -3.84
CA SER A 52 -7.64 -11.77 -5.14
C SER A 52 -7.89 -12.77 -6.26
N MET A 53 -7.44 -14.02 -6.08
CA MET A 53 -7.61 -15.10 -7.05
C MET A 53 -9.09 -15.40 -7.31
N ILE A 54 -9.92 -15.49 -6.26
CA ILE A 54 -11.36 -15.71 -6.40
C ILE A 54 -12.01 -14.60 -7.23
N LEU A 55 -11.60 -13.35 -7.02
CA LEU A 55 -12.12 -12.21 -7.77
C LEU A 55 -11.71 -12.27 -9.25
N LEU A 56 -10.44 -12.59 -9.54
CA LEU A 56 -9.96 -12.76 -10.92
C LEU A 56 -10.60 -13.98 -11.60
N CYS A 57 -10.79 -15.10 -10.91
CA CYS A 57 -11.53 -16.25 -11.46
C CYS A 57 -12.94 -15.84 -11.91
N ARG A 58 -13.59 -14.94 -11.15
CA ARG A 58 -14.92 -14.45 -11.49
C ARG A 58 -14.93 -13.54 -12.70
N TYR A 59 -14.07 -12.52 -12.74
CA TYR A 59 -14.15 -11.45 -13.75
C TYR A 59 -13.21 -11.65 -14.94
N GLU A 60 -12.04 -12.22 -14.73
CA GLU A 60 -11.04 -12.48 -15.77
C GLU A 60 -11.27 -13.86 -16.41
N ASP A 61 -11.36 -14.93 -15.60
CA ASP A 61 -11.58 -16.30 -16.11
C ASP A 61 -13.06 -16.61 -16.43
N LYS A 62 -13.97 -15.67 -16.10
CA LYS A 62 -15.43 -15.77 -16.34
C LYS A 62 -16.07 -17.03 -15.72
N MET A 63 -15.56 -17.46 -14.58
CA MET A 63 -16.10 -18.61 -13.84
C MET A 63 -17.38 -18.24 -13.07
N THR A 64 -18.29 -19.20 -12.95
CA THR A 64 -19.48 -19.12 -12.09
C THR A 64 -19.11 -19.31 -10.63
N TYR A 65 -19.97 -18.88 -9.70
CA TYR A 65 -19.73 -19.12 -8.28
C TYR A 65 -19.64 -20.61 -7.93
N LYS A 66 -20.34 -21.48 -8.68
CA LYS A 66 -20.26 -22.93 -8.54
C LYS A 66 -18.89 -23.46 -8.97
N GLU A 67 -18.43 -23.12 -10.17
CA GLU A 67 -17.12 -23.53 -10.72
C GLU A 67 -15.96 -23.05 -9.80
N ILE A 68 -16.04 -21.82 -9.28
CA ILE A 68 -15.05 -21.29 -8.33
C ILE A 68 -15.13 -22.04 -6.99
N GLY A 69 -16.35 -22.34 -6.52
CA GLY A 69 -16.57 -23.07 -5.29
C GLY A 69 -15.92 -24.46 -5.32
N GLU A 70 -16.09 -25.17 -6.43
CA GLU A 70 -15.44 -26.45 -6.69
C GLU A 70 -13.91 -26.31 -6.69
N ARG A 71 -13.36 -25.34 -7.44
CA ARG A 71 -11.91 -25.07 -7.52
C ARG A 71 -11.26 -24.78 -6.17
N PHE A 72 -11.94 -24.05 -5.29
CA PHE A 72 -11.42 -23.66 -3.97
C PHE A 72 -11.98 -24.47 -2.80
N SER A 73 -12.71 -25.56 -3.09
CA SER A 73 -13.37 -26.43 -2.11
C SER A 73 -14.19 -25.65 -1.07
N ILE A 74 -15.03 -24.72 -1.54
CA ILE A 74 -15.95 -23.91 -0.72
C ILE A 74 -17.33 -23.78 -1.38
N SER A 75 -18.36 -23.44 -0.61
CA SER A 75 -19.70 -23.25 -1.18
C SER A 75 -19.74 -22.06 -2.14
N GLY A 76 -20.61 -22.13 -3.16
CA GLY A 76 -20.83 -21.00 -4.08
C GLY A 76 -21.32 -19.74 -3.37
N GLU A 77 -22.09 -19.89 -2.30
CA GLU A 77 -22.47 -18.75 -1.44
C GLU A 77 -21.26 -18.10 -0.79
N ARG A 78 -20.31 -18.91 -0.28
CA ARG A 78 -19.06 -18.38 0.28
C ARG A 78 -18.25 -17.63 -0.77
N VAL A 79 -18.18 -18.14 -2.00
CA VAL A 79 -17.56 -17.42 -3.13
C VAL A 79 -18.25 -16.07 -3.35
N GLN A 80 -19.58 -16.04 -3.40
CA GLN A 80 -20.33 -14.80 -3.61
C GLN A 80 -20.05 -13.76 -2.51
N GLN A 81 -19.99 -14.18 -1.24
CA GLN A 81 -19.63 -13.32 -0.12
C GLN A 81 -18.20 -12.74 -0.27
N LEU A 82 -17.24 -13.56 -0.69
CA LEU A 82 -15.86 -13.14 -0.91
C LEU A 82 -15.73 -12.17 -2.09
N VAL A 83 -16.43 -12.43 -3.20
CA VAL A 83 -16.51 -11.51 -4.35
C VAL A 83 -17.12 -10.17 -3.93
N ALA A 84 -18.26 -10.19 -3.22
CA ALA A 84 -18.91 -8.97 -2.73
C ALA A 84 -17.98 -8.16 -1.80
N LYS A 85 -17.22 -8.84 -0.94
CA LYS A 85 -16.20 -8.23 -0.08
C LYS A 85 -15.05 -7.62 -0.91
N GLY A 86 -14.58 -8.31 -1.95
CA GLY A 86 -13.54 -7.81 -2.86
C GLY A 86 -13.97 -6.53 -3.57
N LEU A 87 -15.18 -6.53 -4.16
CA LEU A 87 -15.76 -5.35 -4.81
C LEU A 87 -15.90 -4.16 -3.86
N ARG A 88 -16.33 -4.40 -2.60
CA ARG A 88 -16.40 -3.35 -1.57
C ARG A 88 -15.04 -2.74 -1.28
N LYS A 89 -13.97 -3.55 -1.21
CA LYS A 89 -12.61 -3.04 -1.01
C LYS A 89 -12.16 -2.20 -2.20
N LEU A 90 -12.43 -2.64 -3.43
CA LEU A 90 -12.04 -1.89 -4.64
C LEU A 90 -12.75 -0.52 -4.75
N ARG A 91 -13.93 -0.36 -4.14
CA ARG A 91 -14.62 0.94 -4.00
C ARG A 91 -13.98 1.90 -2.99
N HIS A 92 -12.99 1.47 -2.21
CA HIS A 92 -12.33 2.36 -1.26
C HIS A 92 -11.44 3.40 -1.99
N PRO A 93 -11.43 4.68 -1.59
CA PRO A 93 -10.66 5.75 -2.25
C PRO A 93 -9.21 5.43 -2.56
N MET A 94 -8.50 4.88 -1.58
CA MET A 94 -7.11 4.48 -1.79
C MET A 94 -6.94 3.42 -2.88
N ARG A 95 -7.91 2.53 -3.08
CA ARG A 95 -7.79 1.44 -4.06
C ARG A 95 -8.22 1.88 -5.44
N TYR A 96 -9.36 2.56 -5.55
CA TYR A 96 -9.78 3.04 -6.85
C TYR A 96 -8.87 4.13 -7.40
N SER A 97 -8.11 4.84 -6.57
CA SER A 97 -7.17 5.86 -7.06
C SER A 97 -6.13 5.25 -8.01
N TYR A 98 -5.63 4.05 -7.73
CA TYR A 98 -4.74 3.32 -8.66
C TYR A 98 -5.43 2.99 -9.98
N ILE A 99 -6.74 2.69 -9.96
CA ILE A 99 -7.52 2.38 -11.17
C ILE A 99 -7.76 3.65 -11.99
N VAL A 100 -8.21 4.71 -11.34
CA VAL A 100 -8.62 5.97 -11.97
C VAL A 100 -7.42 6.67 -12.60
N TRP A 101 -6.35 6.80 -11.83
CA TRP A 101 -5.18 7.59 -12.20
C TRP A 101 -4.09 6.76 -12.90
N GLY A 102 -4.15 5.43 -12.82
CA GLY A 102 -3.06 4.55 -13.25
C GLY A 102 -2.06 4.28 -12.12
N TYR A 103 -1.38 3.15 -12.19
CA TYR A 103 -0.45 2.72 -11.14
C TYR A 103 0.79 3.62 -11.07
N ASP A 104 1.49 3.80 -12.18
CA ASP A 104 2.74 4.55 -12.27
C ASP A 104 2.47 6.04 -12.00
N ALA A 105 1.44 6.61 -12.65
CA ALA A 105 1.08 8.01 -12.44
C ALA A 105 0.63 8.28 -10.99
N TYR A 106 -0.18 7.41 -10.39
CA TYR A 106 -0.60 7.59 -9.00
C TYR A 106 0.57 7.45 -8.01
N ASN A 107 1.47 6.49 -8.24
CA ASN A 107 2.67 6.35 -7.39
C ASN A 107 3.62 7.54 -7.52
N GLN A 108 3.81 8.08 -8.73
CA GLN A 108 4.60 9.30 -8.94
C GLN A 108 3.99 10.48 -8.17
N MET A 109 2.68 10.68 -8.27
CA MET A 109 1.98 11.72 -7.51
C MET A 109 2.11 11.52 -5.99
N LEU A 110 1.99 10.28 -5.50
CA LEU A 110 2.18 9.98 -4.08
C LEU A 110 3.61 10.28 -3.62
N ALA A 111 4.62 9.91 -4.42
CA ALA A 111 6.01 10.18 -4.12
C ALA A 111 6.30 11.70 -4.08
N GLU A 112 5.74 12.46 -5.00
CA GLU A 112 5.88 13.91 -5.02
C GLU A 112 5.20 14.57 -3.81
N LYS A 113 4.00 14.13 -3.45
CA LYS A 113 3.32 14.59 -2.22
C LYS A 113 4.15 14.29 -0.96
N ARG A 114 4.76 13.10 -0.88
CA ARG A 114 5.65 12.73 0.23
C ARG A 114 6.87 13.64 0.31
N ARG A 115 7.55 13.89 -0.82
CA ARG A 115 8.69 14.82 -0.89
C ARG A 115 8.29 16.24 -0.48
N GLN A 116 7.12 16.72 -0.89
CA GLN A 116 6.63 18.04 -0.50
C GLN A 116 6.40 18.12 1.01
N VAL A 117 5.78 17.10 1.62
CA VAL A 117 5.61 17.03 3.07
C VAL A 117 6.97 16.98 3.78
N ALA A 118 7.91 16.19 3.27
CA ALA A 118 9.24 16.08 3.84
C ALA A 118 10.01 17.40 3.78
N ARG A 119 9.91 18.15 2.67
CA ARG A 119 10.49 19.49 2.54
C ARG A 119 9.94 20.44 3.59
N LEU A 120 8.61 20.49 3.76
CA LEU A 120 7.97 21.33 4.77
C LEU A 120 8.43 20.95 6.19
N LYS A 121 8.49 19.65 6.49
CA LYS A 121 9.00 19.17 7.79
C LYS A 121 10.45 19.59 8.01
N LYS A 122 11.31 19.49 7.00
CA LYS A 122 12.71 19.91 7.11
C LYS A 122 12.84 21.41 7.35
N GLU A 123 12.08 22.23 6.61
CA GLU A 123 12.04 23.68 6.82
C GLU A 123 11.53 24.06 8.22
N GLU A 124 10.56 23.33 8.77
CA GLU A 124 10.09 23.52 10.16
C GLU A 124 11.19 23.19 11.18
N ILE A 125 11.92 22.09 10.98
CA ILE A 125 13.04 21.69 11.86
C ILE A 125 14.15 22.75 11.80
N GLU A 126 14.55 23.19 10.61
CA GLU A 126 15.59 24.22 10.44
C GLU A 126 15.19 25.54 11.10
N LYS A 127 13.93 25.98 10.95
CA LYS A 127 13.41 27.19 11.61
C LYS A 127 13.36 27.08 13.13
N SER A 128 13.17 25.89 13.66
CA SER A 128 13.13 25.66 15.12
C SER A 128 14.52 25.69 15.77
N GLY A 129 15.60 25.56 14.99
CA GLY A 129 16.98 25.59 15.48
C GLY A 129 17.38 24.39 16.34
N THR A 130 16.55 23.34 16.42
CA THR A 130 16.84 22.12 17.19
C THR A 130 17.76 21.19 16.42
N ASP A 131 18.75 20.60 17.11
CA ASP A 131 19.55 19.50 16.59
C ASP A 131 18.63 18.34 16.19
N ILE A 132 18.71 17.92 14.93
CA ILE A 132 17.83 16.91 14.33
C ILE A 132 17.92 15.57 15.07
N LEU A 133 19.06 15.28 15.70
CA LEU A 133 19.27 14.05 16.49
C LEU A 133 18.54 14.10 17.83
N GLN A 134 18.29 15.30 18.36
CA GLN A 134 17.55 15.50 19.61
C GLN A 134 16.04 15.64 19.39
N THR A 135 15.59 15.72 18.14
CA THR A 135 14.18 15.82 17.79
C THR A 135 13.42 14.56 18.22
N ASP A 136 12.29 14.77 18.89
CA ASP A 136 11.36 13.71 19.28
C ASP A 136 10.81 12.97 18.05
N LEU A 137 10.73 11.64 18.13
CA LEU A 137 10.18 10.80 17.06
C LEU A 137 8.73 11.13 16.69
N ALA A 138 7.98 11.83 17.54
CA ALA A 138 6.67 12.37 17.23
C ALA A 138 6.72 13.29 15.98
N ALA A 139 7.84 13.99 15.75
CA ALA A 139 8.03 14.84 14.56
C ALA A 139 8.07 14.04 13.24
N LEU A 140 8.44 12.76 13.30
CA LEU A 140 8.40 11.87 12.13
C LEU A 140 6.96 11.62 11.66
N GLN A 141 5.96 11.85 12.51
CA GLN A 141 4.54 11.55 12.26
C GLN A 141 4.30 10.09 11.85
N LEU A 142 5.03 9.17 12.49
CA LEU A 142 4.83 7.74 12.32
C LEU A 142 3.42 7.34 12.74
N SER A 143 2.90 6.22 12.21
CA SER A 143 1.65 5.67 12.73
C SER A 143 1.75 5.41 14.24
N ILE A 144 0.62 5.59 14.93
CA ILE A 144 0.50 5.35 16.38
C ILE A 144 1.06 3.98 16.77
N ARG A 145 0.93 2.97 15.89
CA ARG A 145 1.48 1.63 16.13
C ARG A 145 3.01 1.64 16.12
N THR A 146 3.61 2.23 15.10
CA THR A 146 5.07 2.34 14.94
C THR A 146 5.66 3.15 16.08
N TRP A 147 5.08 4.31 16.40
CA TRP A 147 5.49 5.14 17.54
C TRP A 147 5.39 4.39 18.88
N ASN A 148 4.27 3.69 19.14
CA ASN A 148 4.11 2.93 20.39
C ASN A 148 5.15 1.82 20.56
N ILE A 149 5.61 1.20 19.47
CA ILE A 149 6.64 0.18 19.54
C ILE A 149 7.97 0.83 19.96
N LEU A 150 8.36 1.93 19.32
CA LEU A 150 9.59 2.68 19.63
C LEU A 150 9.58 3.23 21.07
N ASN A 151 8.46 3.82 21.48
CA ASN A 151 8.31 4.38 22.83
C ASN A 151 8.42 3.31 23.93
N ARG A 152 7.89 2.09 23.70
CA ARG A 152 7.98 0.98 24.67
C ARG A 152 9.39 0.41 24.83
N ILE A 153 10.23 0.58 23.82
CA ILE A 153 11.60 0.08 23.83
C ILE A 153 12.59 1.16 24.27
N GLY A 154 12.07 2.33 24.67
CA GLY A 154 12.87 3.45 25.18
C GLY A 154 13.53 4.28 24.10
N ILE A 155 13.04 4.23 22.85
CA ILE A 155 13.53 5.09 21.77
C ILE A 155 12.54 6.24 21.62
N HIS A 156 13.00 7.45 21.93
CA HIS A 156 12.21 8.68 21.94
C HIS A 156 12.74 9.72 20.95
N THR A 157 14.04 9.67 20.60
CA THR A 157 14.66 10.63 19.68
C THR A 157 15.12 9.99 18.37
N ILE A 158 15.32 10.83 17.35
CA ILE A 158 15.89 10.40 16.06
C ILE A 158 17.32 9.85 16.26
N GLY A 159 18.13 10.46 17.13
CA GLY A 159 19.51 10.02 17.39
C GLY A 159 19.59 8.63 18.02
N GLU A 160 18.73 8.34 19.01
CA GLU A 160 18.60 7.01 19.60
C GLU A 160 18.20 5.97 18.55
N LEU A 161 17.24 6.31 17.68
CA LEU A 161 16.79 5.42 16.63
C LEU A 161 17.92 5.08 15.64
N ILE A 162 18.69 6.08 15.19
CA ILE A 162 19.83 5.86 14.29
C ILE A 162 20.88 4.98 14.95
N SER A 163 21.15 5.17 16.24
CA SER A 163 22.14 4.37 16.97
C SER A 163 21.75 2.89 17.02
N VAL A 164 20.48 2.61 17.33
CA VAL A 164 19.95 1.23 17.30
C VAL A 164 19.98 0.65 15.89
N LEU A 165 19.67 1.44 14.86
CA LEU A 165 19.76 0.99 13.47
C LEU A 165 21.20 0.70 13.02
N LYS A 166 22.19 1.39 13.59
CA LYS A 166 23.62 1.13 13.37
C LYS A 166 24.13 -0.10 14.09
N GLU A 167 23.66 -0.35 15.30
CA GLU A 167 24.05 -1.53 16.10
C GLU A 167 23.45 -2.83 15.58
N GLY A 168 22.27 -2.78 14.97
CA GLY A 168 21.66 -3.94 14.33
C GLY A 168 20.15 -3.83 14.17
N GLN A 169 19.68 -3.97 12.93
CA GLN A 169 18.28 -3.70 12.60
C GLN A 169 17.35 -4.92 12.80
N GLU A 170 17.91 -6.13 12.91
CA GLU A 170 17.11 -7.36 12.87
C GLU A 170 16.13 -7.48 14.04
N ALA A 171 16.60 -7.19 15.26
CA ALA A 171 15.76 -7.27 16.46
C ALA A 171 14.59 -6.28 16.39
N LEU A 172 14.85 -5.07 15.88
CA LEU A 172 13.83 -4.04 15.69
C LEU A 172 12.86 -4.43 14.57
N ARG A 173 13.36 -4.96 13.46
CA ARG A 173 12.57 -5.44 12.31
C ARG A 173 11.59 -6.55 12.71
N VAL A 174 12.04 -7.52 13.49
CA VAL A 174 11.20 -8.61 14.01
C VAL A 174 10.11 -8.08 14.93
N ARG A 175 10.45 -7.16 15.84
CA ARG A 175 9.51 -6.58 16.82
C ARG A 175 8.45 -5.71 16.16
N MET A 176 8.84 -4.90 15.17
CA MET A 176 7.92 -4.00 14.46
C MET A 176 7.06 -4.71 13.42
N GLY A 177 7.62 -5.72 12.76
CA GLY A 177 7.05 -6.33 11.57
C GLY A 177 7.21 -5.43 10.34
N ARG A 178 7.13 -6.05 9.15
CA ARG A 178 7.47 -5.44 7.86
C ARG A 178 6.87 -4.05 7.62
N ARG A 179 5.59 -3.87 7.92
CA ARG A 179 4.87 -2.63 7.61
C ARG A 179 5.32 -1.44 8.46
N CYS A 180 5.46 -1.64 9.78
CA CYS A 180 5.90 -0.59 10.69
C CYS A 180 7.37 -0.27 10.50
N PHE A 181 8.20 -1.29 10.25
CA PHE A 181 9.62 -1.09 9.96
C PHE A 181 9.84 -0.31 8.65
N SER A 182 9.13 -0.68 7.58
CA SER A 182 9.20 0.05 6.31
C SER A 182 8.67 1.48 6.40
N GLU A 183 7.59 1.71 7.15
CA GLU A 183 7.09 3.07 7.41
C GLU A 183 8.15 3.95 8.08
N MET A 184 8.80 3.42 9.13
CA MET A 184 9.87 4.10 9.85
C MET A 184 11.06 4.44 8.94
N LEU A 185 11.55 3.47 8.16
CA LEU A 185 12.66 3.70 7.23
C LEU A 185 12.30 4.75 6.17
N CYS A 186 11.12 4.66 5.55
CA CYS A 186 10.69 5.66 4.58
C CYS A 186 10.63 7.07 5.19
N SER A 187 10.16 7.23 6.43
CA SER A 187 10.14 8.55 7.08
C SER A 187 11.55 9.09 7.36
N LEU A 188 12.53 8.25 7.69
CA LEU A 188 13.91 8.66 7.88
C LEU A 188 14.60 9.02 6.55
N GLU A 189 14.36 8.24 5.50
CA GLU A 189 14.85 8.51 4.14
C GLU A 189 14.26 9.81 3.58
N GLU A 190 12.97 10.05 3.79
CA GLU A 190 12.27 11.26 3.35
C GLU A 190 12.89 12.53 3.96
N LEU A 191 13.35 12.47 5.21
CA LEU A 191 14.05 13.57 5.86
C LEU A 191 15.53 13.67 5.47
N GLY A 192 16.05 12.71 4.68
CA GLY A 192 17.45 12.65 4.29
C GLY A 192 18.40 12.32 5.44
N ILE A 193 17.90 11.69 6.50
CA ILE A 193 18.65 11.39 7.73
C ILE A 193 19.26 9.99 7.66
N PHE A 194 18.74 9.13 6.80
CA PHE A 194 19.10 7.72 6.70
C PHE A 194 19.12 7.27 5.23
N CYS A 195 20.12 6.47 4.84
CA CYS A 195 20.10 5.73 3.59
C CYS A 195 20.37 4.25 3.89
N GLU A 196 19.49 3.35 3.43
CA GLU A 196 19.66 1.89 3.65
C GLU A 196 21.00 1.38 3.08
N SER A 197 21.56 2.06 2.07
CA SER A 197 22.86 1.75 1.47
C SER A 197 24.06 2.02 2.39
N ASP A 198 23.89 2.78 3.47
CA ASP A 198 24.95 3.05 4.46
C ASP A 198 25.33 1.78 5.24
N PHE A 199 24.46 0.76 5.25
CA PHE A 199 24.65 -0.50 5.98
C PHE A 199 24.95 -1.71 5.09
N ALA A 200 24.88 -1.55 3.77
CA ALA A 200 25.17 -2.62 2.81
C ALA A 200 26.67 -3.01 2.76
N LYS A 201 27.53 -2.34 3.53
CA LYS A 201 28.98 -2.62 3.59
C LYS A 201 29.40 -3.58 4.70
N GLU A 202 28.52 -4.02 5.60
CA GLU A 202 28.92 -4.87 6.75
C GLU A 202 28.43 -6.32 6.69
N ASN A 203 27.61 -6.71 5.70
CA ASN A 203 27.10 -8.09 5.58
C ASN A 203 27.74 -8.94 4.46
N ASN A 204 28.81 -8.46 3.81
CA ASN A 204 29.60 -9.24 2.83
C ASN A 204 31.06 -9.43 3.29
N GLY A 205 31.26 -9.65 4.58
CA GLY A 205 32.60 -9.82 5.15
C GLY A 205 32.58 -10.73 6.37
N SER A 206 32.25 -12.01 6.19
CA SER A 206 32.69 -13.15 7.01
C SER A 206 32.36 -14.45 6.28
#